data_AF-A0A961XCY5-F1
#
_entry.id   AF-A0A961XCY5-F1
#
_cell.length_a   1.000
_cell.length_b   1.000
_cell.length_c   1.000
_cell.angle_alpha   90.00
_cell.angle_beta   90.00
_cell.angle_gamma   90.00
#
_symmetry.space_group_name_H-M   'P 1'
#
loop_
_entity.id
_entity.type
_entity.pdbx_description
1 polymer ?
#
loop_
_entity_poly.entity_id
_entity_poly.type
_entity_poly.pdbx_seq_one_letter_code
_entity_poly.pdbx_strand_id
1 'polypeptide(L)'
;MDLDSLSGFDIVVIALVLLVVFTLWAGIKTVPQGYNYTVEFFRKYTRTLHPGLNFIIPYFETIGARLNMMEQVLDVPTQEVITKD
;
A
#
# COMPACT_ATOMS: atom_id res chain seq x y z
N MET A 1 6.34 -35.75 15.27
CA MET A 1 4.92 -35.35 15.22
C MET A 1 4.32 -36.19 14.11
N ASP A 2 3.72 -37.31 14.48
CA ASP A 2 3.26 -38.32 13.53
C ASP A 2 2.10 -37.75 12.71
N LEU A 3 2.24 -37.74 11.39
CA LEU A 3 1.25 -37.19 10.46
C LEU A 3 -0.10 -37.92 10.54
N ASP A 4 -0.12 -39.11 11.15
CA ASP A 4 -1.30 -39.95 11.36
C ASP A 4 -2.19 -39.50 12.54
N SER A 5 -1.75 -38.51 13.32
CA SER A 5 -2.50 -37.98 14.48
C SER A 5 -3.24 -36.66 14.21
N LEU A 6 -3.15 -36.13 12.99
CA LEU A 6 -3.74 -34.84 12.62
C LEU A 6 -5.26 -35.01 12.44
N SER A 7 -6.04 -34.63 13.44
CA SER A 7 -7.49 -34.65 13.33
C SER A 7 -7.98 -33.55 12.37
N GLY A 8 -9.21 -33.67 11.87
CA GLY A 8 -9.81 -32.64 11.02
C GLY A 8 -9.87 -31.25 11.69
N PHE A 9 -9.94 -31.21 13.03
CA PHE A 9 -9.88 -29.97 13.80
C PHE A 9 -8.48 -29.33 13.76
N ASP A 10 -7.42 -30.14 13.91
CA ASP A 10 -6.05 -29.65 13.87
C ASP A 10 -5.70 -29.03 12.51
N ILE A 11 -6.20 -29.62 11.42
CA ILE A 11 -6.05 -29.06 10.06
C ILE A 11 -6.68 -27.67 9.96
N VAL A 12 -7.89 -27.49 10.49
CA VAL A 12 -8.60 -26.20 10.47
C VAL A 12 -7.86 -25.16 11.29
N VAL A 13 -7.35 -25.54 12.46
CA VAL A 13 -6.55 -24.63 13.32
C VAL A 13 -5.27 -24.21 12.61
N ILE A 14 -4.54 -25.15 12.01
CA ILE A 14 -3.32 -24.85 11.26
C ILE A 14 -3.62 -23.93 10.07
N ALA A 15 -4.70 -24.20 9.32
CA ALA A 15 -5.11 -23.37 8.20
C ALA A 15 -5.46 -21.93 8.64
N LEU A 16 -6.15 -21.78 9.77
CA LEU A 16 -6.52 -20.47 10.31
C LEU A 16 -5.30 -19.68 10.78
N VAL A 17 -4.35 -20.33 11.45
CA VAL A 17 -3.10 -19.70 11.87
C VAL A 17 -2.31 -19.22 10.64
N LEU A 18 -2.19 -20.07 9.62
CA LEU A 18 -1.54 -19.67 8.36
C LEU A 18 -2.25 -18.48 7.73
N LEU A 19 -3.58 -18.48 7.65
CA LEU A 19 -4.35 -17.37 7.11
C LEU A 19 -4.05 -16.06 7.84
N VAL A 20 -4.03 -16.07 9.18
CA VAL A 20 -3.71 -14.88 9.97
C VAL A 20 -2.30 -14.37 9.67
N VAL A 21 -1.31 -15.26 9.61
CA VAL A 21 0.08 -14.90 9.30
C VAL A 21 0.18 -14.29 7.90
N PHE A 22 -0.43 -14.91 6.89
CA PHE A 22 -0.46 -14.37 5.53
C PHE A 22 -1.13 -13.00 5.46
N THR A 23 -2.23 -12.81 6.21
CA THR A 23 -2.95 -11.54 6.26
C THR A 23 -2.08 -10.45 6.86
N LEU A 24 -1.44 -10.70 8.00
CA LEU A 24 -0.53 -9.72 8.62
C LEU A 24 0.63 -9.37 7.71
N TRP A 25 1.21 -10.36 7.02
CA TRP A 25 2.35 -10.13 6.13
C TRP A 25 1.95 -9.31 4.90
N ALA A 26 0.76 -9.54 4.35
CA ALA A 26 0.22 -8.78 3.24
C ALA A 26 -0.09 -7.31 3.60
N GLY A 27 -0.42 -7.04 4.86
CA GLY A 27 -0.71 -5.70 5.37
C GLY A 27 0.53 -4.81 5.58
N ILE A 28 1.71 -5.40 5.68
CA ILE A 28 2.96 -4.65 5.87
C ILE A 28 3.39 -4.03 4.53
N LYS A 29 3.48 -2.70 4.49
CA LYS A 29 3.98 -1.94 3.34
C LYS A 29 5.06 -0.95 3.77
N THR A 30 6.19 -1.02 3.10
CA THR A 30 7.31 -0.10 3.31
C THR A 30 7.26 1.01 2.28
N VAL A 31 7.25 2.27 2.74
CA VAL A 31 7.27 3.45 1.88
C VAL A 31 8.70 4.01 1.86
N PRO A 32 9.29 4.22 0.67
CA PRO A 32 10.64 4.76 0.56
C PRO A 32 10.70 6.23 1.00
N GLN A 33 11.88 6.67 1.43
CA GLN A 33 12.11 8.05 1.84
C GLN A 33 11.93 9.02 0.66
N GLY A 34 11.29 10.16 0.93
CA GLY A 34 10.96 11.18 -0.08
C GLY A 34 9.70 10.88 -0.89
N TYR A 35 8.99 9.79 -0.60
CA TYR A 35 7.69 9.49 -1.20
C TYR A 35 6.60 9.39 -0.14
N ASN A 36 5.40 9.83 -0.51
CA ASN A 36 4.16 9.64 0.24
C ASN A 36 3.19 8.83 -0.61
N TYR A 37 2.65 7.75 -0.05
CA TYR A 37 1.68 6.91 -0.75
C TYR A 37 0.28 7.20 -0.22
N THR A 38 -0.69 7.50 -1.08
CA THR A 38 -2.08 7.62 -0.63
C THR A 38 -2.73 6.25 -0.53
N VAL A 39 -3.54 6.06 0.50
CA VAL A 39 -4.35 4.85 0.72
C VAL A 39 -5.79 5.17 0.36
N GLU A 40 -6.38 4.27 -0.41
CA GLU A 40 -7.75 4.36 -0.86
C GLU A 40 -8.54 3.13 -0.45
N PHE A 41 -9.75 3.35 0.08
CA PHE A 41 -10.73 2.30 0.35
C PHE A 41 -11.85 2.43 -0.69
N PHE A 42 -11.95 1.48 -1.63
CA PHE A 42 -12.87 1.56 -2.78
C PHE A 42 -12.81 2.90 -3.54
N ARG A 43 -11.61 3.30 -3.99
CA ARG A 43 -11.35 4.59 -4.70
C ARG A 43 -11.66 5.86 -3.90
N LYS A 44 -12.03 5.74 -2.62
CA LYS A 44 -12.16 6.88 -1.72
C LYS A 44 -10.85 7.06 -0.98
N TYR A 45 -10.29 8.27 -1.02
CA TYR A 45 -9.13 8.62 -0.22
C TYR A 45 -9.44 8.44 1.27
N THR A 46 -8.54 7.75 1.97
CA THR A 46 -8.63 7.55 3.42
C THR A 46 -7.54 8.34 4.13
N ARG A 47 -6.27 8.07 3.80
CA ARG A 47 -5.09 8.64 4.48
C ARG A 47 -3.84 8.56 3.61
N THR A 48 -2.79 9.22 4.05
CA THR A 48 -1.47 9.17 3.42
C THR A 48 -0.48 8.40 4.30
N LEU A 49 0.25 7.47 3.68
CA LEU A 49 1.38 6.76 4.27
C LEU A 49 2.64 7.61 4.12
N HIS A 50 3.28 7.86 5.25
CA HIS A 50 4.55 8.57 5.33
C HIS A 50 5.71 7.59 5.11
N PRO A 51 6.94 8.07 4.84
CA PRO A 51 8.10 7.22 4.72
C PRO A 51 8.29 6.32 5.95
N GLY A 52 8.61 5.05 5.69
CA GLY A 52 8.83 4.04 6.73
C GLY A 52 7.87 2.85 6.67
N LEU A 53 7.78 2.14 7.79
CA LEU A 53 6.95 0.94 7.93
C LEU A 53 5.50 1.35 8.20
N ASN A 54 4.61 1.00 7.29
CA ASN A 54 3.18 1.28 7.43
C ASN A 54 2.39 -0.03 7.38
N PHE A 55 1.24 -0.01 8.05
CA PHE A 55 0.29 -1.11 8.03
C PHE A 55 -0.98 -0.68 7.29
N ILE A 56 -1.36 -1.44 6.27
CA ILE A 56 -2.62 -1.29 5.55
C ILE A 56 -3.49 -2.52 5.81
N ILE A 57 -4.80 -2.35 5.74
CA ILE A 57 -5.72 -3.49 5.80
C ILE A 57 -5.64 -4.19 4.43
N PRO A 58 -5.01 -5.37 4.34
CA PRO A 58 -4.93 -6.07 3.06
C PRO A 58 -6.36 -6.37 2.57
N TYR A 59 -6.53 -6.48 1.25
CA TYR A 59 -7.77 -6.75 0.53
C TYR A 59 -8.73 -5.58 0.32
N PHE A 60 -8.88 -4.68 1.31
CA PHE A 60 -9.83 -3.57 1.18
C PHE A 60 -9.16 -2.23 0.85
N GLU A 61 -7.97 -2.00 1.40
CA GLU A 61 -7.19 -0.79 1.15
C GLU A 61 -6.21 -1.04 0.00
N THR A 62 -6.19 -0.13 -0.98
CA THR A 62 -5.20 -0.13 -2.06
C THR A 62 -4.34 1.13 -1.97
N ILE A 63 -3.13 1.05 -2.52
CA ILE A 63 -2.28 2.22 -2.74
C ILE A 63 -2.81 2.93 -3.99
N GLY A 64 -3.19 4.19 -3.86
CA GLY A 64 -3.68 5.04 -4.94
C GLY A 64 -2.53 5.69 -5.70
N ALA A 65 -2.13 6.87 -5.25
CA ALA A 65 -1.05 7.66 -5.83
C ALA A 65 0.25 7.50 -5.05
N ARG A 66 1.37 7.49 -5.77
CA ARG A 66 2.72 7.55 -5.19
C ARG A 66 3.27 8.94 -5.47
N LEU A 67 3.16 9.82 -4.49
CA LEU A 67 3.57 11.22 -4.62
C LEU A 67 5.03 11.36 -4.20
N ASN A 68 5.85 11.90 -5.10
CA ASN A 68 7.21 12.29 -4.77
C ASN A 68 7.15 13.64 -4.03
N MET A 69 7.74 13.68 -2.84
CA MET A 69 7.81 14.88 -1.99
C MET A 69 9.07 15.72 -2.28
N MET A 70 9.95 15.25 -3.16
CA MET A 70 11.12 16.00 -3.61
C MET A 70 10.74 17.03 -4.66
N GLU A 71 11.57 18.07 -4.79
CA GLU A 71 11.44 19.09 -5.82
C GLU A 71 11.53 18.46 -7.21
N GLN A 72 10.59 18.84 -8.08
CA GLN A 72 10.54 18.38 -9.46
C GLN A 72 10.63 19.61 -10.37
N VAL A 73 11.54 19.55 -11.34
CA VAL A 73 11.63 20.57 -12.38
C VAL A 73 10.52 20.32 -13.38
N LEU A 74 9.62 21.30 -13.54
CA LEU A 74 8.58 21.27 -14.55
C LEU A 74 9.06 22.09 -15.75
N ASP A 75 9.20 21.44 -16.90
CA ASP A 75 9.45 22.13 -18.15
C ASP A 75 8.17 22.83 -18.61
N VAL A 76 8.17 24.16 -18.60
CA VAL A 76 7.05 24.95 -19.08
C VAL A 76 7.23 25.18 -20.58
N PRO A 77 6.25 24.82 -21.43
CA PRO A 77 6.34 25.08 -22.85
C PRO A 77 6.31 26.59 -23.11
N THR A 78 7.19 27.06 -24.00
CA THR A 78 7.21 28.45 -24.48
C THR A 78 5.86 28.77 -25.14
N GLN A 79 5.20 29.81 -24.65
CA GLN A 79 3.93 30.29 -25.20
C GLN A 79 4.19 31.55 -26.02
N GLU A 80 3.87 31.54 -27.31
CA GLU A 80 3.90 32.75 -28.15
C GLU A 80 2.72 33.65 -27.75
N VAL A 81 3.02 34.71 -27.00
CA VAL A 81 2.05 35.76 -26.66
C VAL A 81 2.37 37.00 -27.51
N ILE A 82 1.36 37.45 -28.27
CA ILE A 82 1.36 38.78 -28.87
C ILE A 82 0.77 39.73 -27.83
N THR A 83 1.60 40.60 -27.26
CA THR A 83 1.12 41.68 -26.39
C THR A 83 0.31 42.68 -27.22
N LYS A 84 -0.76 43.22 -26.62
CA LYS A 84 -1.67 44.19 -27.26
C LYS A 84 -1.08 45.61 -27.27
N ASP A 85 0.13 45.76 -27.81
CA ASP A 85 0.68 47.06 -28.20
C ASP A 85 0.20 47.40 -29.62
#